data_AF-A0A9P5JGP9-F1
#
_entry.id   AF-A0A9P5JGP9-F1
#
_cell.length_a   1.000
_cell.length_b   1.000
_cell.length_c   1.000
_cell.angle_alpha   90.00
_cell.angle_beta   90.00
_cell.angle_gamma   90.00
#
_symmetry.space_group_name_H-M   'P 1'
#
loop_
_entity.id
_entity.type
_entity.pdbx_description
1 polymer ?
#
loop_
_entity_poly.entity_id
_entity_poly.type
_entity_poly.pdbx_seq_one_letter_code
_entity_poly.pdbx_strand_id
1 'polypeptide(L)'
;MSNNTPDCQIPSNPDVSGIGIRVGIYVTTCLTAFLPRNPAKAGLEKLHKDLTQGAGINGLALLLTAVIQTGQHLPKSRCIPGLGHLDLYHAIIIFHQLLFLGVITITSGSYRTSRLRSTYFIITMWAAAALMAAWSIIPSHDPHCNDLVKYVVFFANVRATVPWLRGLAVTGLALGAIGVLLSGVAILTLDVGSAVSDPSKIVRSSGILVWIYNVVMLELTIKRNNVAPGENIWSFGQIVPMVIAVSGAVEILMQYIEDSEDDGTPPAHSTNREQHN
;
A
#
# COMPACT_ATOMS: atom_id res chain seq x y z
N MET A 1 41.80 6.29 -22.33
CA MET A 1 40.66 7.23 -22.24
C MET A 1 39.64 6.58 -21.34
N SER A 2 39.54 6.99 -20.07
CA SER A 2 38.43 6.56 -19.22
C SER A 2 37.17 7.26 -19.76
N ASN A 3 36.21 6.49 -20.25
CA ASN A 3 34.88 7.02 -20.51
C ASN A 3 34.30 7.41 -19.15
N ASN A 4 34.48 8.66 -18.77
CA ASN A 4 33.76 9.28 -17.65
C ASN A 4 32.31 9.45 -18.11
N THR A 5 31.57 8.35 -18.22
CA THR A 5 30.11 8.44 -18.17
C THR A 5 29.77 9.18 -16.88
N PRO A 6 29.09 10.33 -16.96
CA PRO A 6 28.74 11.07 -15.75
C PRO A 6 27.99 10.11 -14.84
N ASP A 7 28.49 9.94 -13.61
CA ASP A 7 27.86 9.09 -12.62
C ASP A 7 26.45 9.63 -12.40
N CYS A 8 25.45 8.92 -12.95
CA CYS A 8 24.08 9.31 -12.70
C CYS A 8 23.73 8.89 -11.28
N GLN A 9 23.77 9.86 -10.39
CA GLN A 9 23.36 9.72 -9.01
C GLN A 9 21.93 10.23 -8.89
N ILE A 10 21.02 9.34 -8.51
CA ILE A 10 19.61 9.67 -8.29
C ILE A 10 19.54 10.49 -6.99
N PRO A 11 18.92 11.68 -6.99
CA PRO A 11 18.78 12.46 -5.76
C PRO A 11 17.97 11.67 -4.73
N SER A 12 18.32 11.75 -3.44
CA SER A 12 17.50 11.12 -2.40
C SER A 12 16.24 11.93 -2.14
N ASN A 13 15.11 11.26 -1.87
CA ASN A 13 13.88 11.90 -1.43
C ASN A 13 13.32 11.20 -0.19
N PRO A 14 13.70 11.66 1.02
CA PRO A 14 13.29 11.01 2.26
C PRO A 14 11.76 11.04 2.47
N ASP A 15 11.02 11.92 1.80
CA ASP A 15 9.55 12.00 1.91
C ASP A 15 8.83 11.01 0.98
N VAL A 16 9.56 10.26 0.17
CA VAL A 16 9.03 9.21 -0.73
C VAL A 16 9.58 7.85 -0.36
N SER A 17 10.90 7.75 -0.36
CA SER A 17 11.60 6.49 -0.17
C SER A 17 12.26 6.39 1.19
N GLY A 18 12.16 7.41 2.05
CA GLY A 18 12.89 7.44 3.31
C GLY A 18 12.48 6.40 4.35
N ILE A 19 13.41 6.10 5.25
CA ILE A 19 13.33 4.95 6.16
C ILE A 19 12.05 4.89 7.00
N GLY A 20 11.57 6.01 7.55
CA GLY A 20 10.39 5.98 8.40
C GLY A 20 9.08 5.69 7.65
N ILE A 21 8.95 6.13 6.39
CA ILE A 21 7.82 5.73 5.52
C ILE A 21 7.86 4.22 5.29
N ARG A 22 9.03 3.67 4.93
CA ARG A 22 9.18 2.24 4.66
C ARG A 22 8.87 1.40 5.90
N VAL A 23 9.48 1.74 7.04
CA VAL A 23 9.25 1.03 8.31
C VAL A 23 7.79 1.11 8.73
N GLY A 24 7.16 2.29 8.67
CA GLY A 24 5.74 2.45 8.99
C GLY A 24 4.85 1.55 8.12
N ILE A 25 5.09 1.54 6.81
CA ILE A 25 4.37 0.65 5.88
C ILE A 25 4.62 -0.82 6.21
N TYR A 26 5.88 -1.22 6.44
CA TYR A 26 6.22 -2.61 6.76
C TYR A 26 5.53 -3.08 8.02
N VAL A 27 5.55 -2.28 9.09
CA VAL A 27 4.90 -2.61 10.35
C VAL A 27 3.39 -2.69 10.17
N THR A 28 2.75 -1.66 9.62
CA THR A 28 1.27 -1.67 9.45
C THR A 28 0.81 -2.83 8.56
N THR A 29 1.50 -3.10 7.46
CA THR A 29 1.15 -4.22 6.56
C THR A 29 1.45 -5.57 7.18
N CYS A 30 2.53 -5.71 7.95
CA CYS A 30 2.84 -6.90 8.73
C CYS A 30 1.72 -7.18 9.73
N LEU A 31 1.38 -6.21 10.59
CA LEU A 31 0.29 -6.35 11.56
C LEU A 31 -1.01 -6.76 10.87
N THR A 32 -1.36 -6.11 9.76
CA THR A 32 -2.57 -6.44 8.98
C THR A 32 -2.54 -7.86 8.39
N ALA A 33 -1.36 -8.37 8.01
CA ALA A 33 -1.19 -9.71 7.44
C ALA A 33 -1.21 -10.82 8.51
N PHE A 34 -0.67 -10.55 9.70
CA PHE A 34 -0.55 -11.55 10.77
C PHE A 34 -1.74 -11.57 11.71
N LEU A 35 -2.51 -10.48 11.84
CA LEU A 35 -3.67 -10.47 12.72
C LEU A 35 -4.77 -11.42 12.21
N PRO A 36 -5.20 -12.39 13.04
CA PRO A 36 -6.25 -13.30 12.63
C PRO A 36 -7.58 -12.56 12.54
N ARG A 37 -8.30 -12.72 11.43
CA ARG A 37 -9.70 -12.27 11.35
C ARG A 37 -10.56 -13.28 12.08
N ASN A 38 -11.04 -12.92 13.26
CA ASN A 38 -12.01 -13.70 14.01
C ASN A 38 -13.26 -12.84 14.27
N PRO A 39 -14.37 -13.05 13.53
CA PRO A 39 -15.58 -12.26 13.73
C PRO A 39 -16.20 -12.45 15.12
N ALA A 40 -15.82 -13.50 15.86
CA ALA A 40 -16.25 -13.69 17.25
C ALA A 40 -15.54 -12.74 18.24
N LYS A 41 -14.39 -12.16 17.84
CA LYS A 41 -13.63 -11.21 18.67
C LYS A 41 -13.79 -9.80 18.12
N ALA A 42 -14.84 -9.10 18.57
CA ALA A 42 -15.18 -7.76 18.09
C ALA A 42 -14.01 -6.75 18.21
N GLY A 43 -13.21 -6.83 19.27
CA GLY A 43 -12.02 -5.99 19.45
C GLY A 43 -10.97 -6.18 18.35
N LEU A 44 -10.71 -7.43 17.97
CA LEU A 44 -9.77 -7.77 16.91
C LEU A 44 -10.26 -7.36 15.51
N GLU A 45 -11.56 -7.44 15.26
CA GLU A 45 -12.16 -6.93 14.03
C GLU A 45 -12.02 -5.40 13.92
N LYS A 46 -12.31 -4.68 15.02
CA LYS A 46 -12.13 -3.24 15.11
C LYS A 46 -10.68 -2.85 14.84
N LEU A 47 -9.73 -3.50 15.50
CA LEU A 47 -8.30 -3.28 15.29
C LEU A 47 -7.86 -3.54 13.85
N HIS A 48 -8.31 -4.65 13.23
CA HIS A 48 -8.02 -4.94 11.82
C HIS A 48 -8.52 -3.81 10.91
N LYS A 49 -9.71 -3.28 11.20
CA LYS A 49 -10.31 -2.17 10.47
C LYS A 49 -9.49 -0.89 10.65
N ASP A 50 -9.09 -0.56 11.88
CA ASP A 50 -8.30 0.63 12.21
C ASP A 50 -6.91 0.59 11.55
N LEU A 51 -6.23 -0.56 11.56
CA LEU A 51 -4.96 -0.79 10.85
C LEU A 51 -5.11 -0.66 9.33
N THR A 52 -6.17 -1.23 8.76
CA THR A 52 -6.45 -1.13 7.32
C THR A 52 -6.74 0.32 6.92
N GLN A 53 -7.47 1.06 7.76
CA GLN A 53 -7.73 2.48 7.55
C GLN A 53 -6.44 3.31 7.65
N GLY A 54 -5.59 3.04 8.65
CA GLY A 54 -4.28 3.67 8.79
C GLY A 54 -3.38 3.43 7.57
N ALA A 55 -3.33 2.19 7.06
CA ALA A 55 -2.64 1.85 5.82
C ALA A 55 -3.19 2.65 4.63
N GLY A 56 -4.52 2.80 4.54
CA GLY A 56 -5.18 3.60 3.51
C GLY A 56 -4.81 5.08 3.57
N ILE A 57 -4.73 5.66 4.76
CA ILE A 57 -4.30 7.05 4.97
C ILE A 57 -2.84 7.22 4.53
N ASN A 58 -1.95 6.30 4.89
CA ASN A 58 -0.56 6.32 4.45
C ASN A 58 -0.44 6.22 2.92
N GLY A 59 -1.24 5.35 2.29
CA GLY A 59 -1.27 5.22 0.84
C GLY A 59 -1.78 6.49 0.15
N LEU A 60 -2.83 7.11 0.69
CA LEU A 60 -3.34 8.38 0.19
C LEU A 60 -2.29 9.49 0.33
N ALA A 61 -1.58 9.55 1.44
CA ALA A 61 -0.50 10.53 1.65
C ALA A 61 0.61 10.37 0.59
N LEU A 62 1.05 9.14 0.33
CA LEU A 62 2.03 8.87 -0.73
C LEU A 62 1.52 9.25 -2.12
N LEU A 63 0.26 8.95 -2.41
CA LEU A 63 -0.37 9.33 -3.68
C LEU A 63 -0.42 10.85 -3.84
N LEU A 64 -0.80 11.57 -2.79
CA LEU A 64 -0.80 13.03 -2.79
C LEU A 64 0.62 13.58 -2.98
N THR A 65 1.63 13.02 -2.31
CA THR A 65 3.04 13.36 -2.52
C THR A 65 3.44 13.18 -3.98
N ALA A 66 3.07 12.06 -4.61
CA ALA A 66 3.34 11.81 -6.02
C ALA A 66 2.67 12.85 -6.93
N VAL A 67 1.39 13.18 -6.68
CA VAL A 67 0.64 14.16 -7.47
C VAL A 67 1.26 15.55 -7.34
N ILE A 68 1.60 15.96 -6.11
CA ILE A 68 2.22 17.26 -5.83
C ILE A 68 3.59 17.34 -6.53
N GLN A 69 4.45 16.33 -6.37
CA GLN A 69 5.78 16.31 -7.00
C GLN A 69 5.73 16.20 -8.53
N THR A 70 4.69 15.55 -9.08
CA THR A 70 4.45 15.52 -10.53
C THR A 70 3.98 16.88 -11.04
N GLY A 71 3.07 17.54 -10.33
CA GLY A 71 2.52 18.85 -10.69
C GLY A 71 3.56 19.98 -10.66
N GLN A 72 4.64 19.81 -9.91
CA GLN A 72 5.77 20.75 -9.87
C GLN A 72 6.63 20.75 -11.13
N HIS A 73 6.35 19.86 -12.10
CA HIS A 73 6.96 19.91 -13.42
C HIS A 73 6.40 21.04 -14.30
N LEU A 74 5.42 21.82 -13.81
CA LEU A 74 4.88 22.98 -14.49
C LEU A 74 5.92 24.13 -14.59
N PRO A 75 5.80 25.03 -15.57
CA PRO A 75 6.80 26.05 -15.86
C PRO A 75 7.27 26.81 -14.61
N LYS A 76 8.58 27.07 -14.56
CA LYS A 76 9.36 27.67 -13.44
C LYS A 76 8.73 28.88 -12.75
N SER A 77 7.79 29.58 -13.40
CA SER A 77 7.07 30.73 -12.86
C SER A 77 6.01 30.39 -11.79
N ARG A 78 5.70 29.10 -11.56
CA ARG A 78 4.69 28.66 -10.57
C ARG A 78 5.18 27.66 -9.52
N CYS A 79 6.49 27.45 -9.41
CA CYS A 79 7.04 26.43 -8.51
C CYS A 79 7.43 27.00 -7.13
N ILE A 80 7.10 26.24 -6.07
CA ILE A 80 7.59 26.48 -4.71
C ILE A 80 9.09 26.12 -4.69
N PRO A 81 9.99 27.01 -4.27
CA PRO A 81 11.42 26.70 -4.19
C PRO A 81 11.67 25.55 -3.20
N GLY A 82 12.40 24.52 -3.62
CA GLY A 82 12.91 23.46 -2.74
C GLY A 82 12.23 22.09 -2.81
N LEU A 83 11.14 21.91 -3.58
CA LEU A 83 10.57 20.58 -3.83
C LEU A 83 11.10 20.01 -5.15
N GLY A 84 11.62 18.77 -5.07
CA GLY A 84 12.21 18.05 -6.21
C GLY A 84 11.17 17.51 -7.19
N HIS A 85 11.60 17.29 -8.43
CA HIS A 85 10.79 16.60 -9.44
C HIS A 85 10.63 15.12 -9.07
N LEU A 86 9.48 14.53 -9.38
CA LEU A 86 9.29 13.08 -9.25
C LEU A 86 10.03 12.37 -10.39
N ASP A 87 11.20 11.80 -10.10
CA ASP A 87 11.92 10.97 -11.08
C ASP A 87 11.32 9.56 -11.22
N LEU A 88 11.80 8.82 -12.21
CA LEU A 88 11.35 7.44 -12.49
C LEU A 88 11.56 6.51 -11.29
N TYR A 89 12.68 6.66 -10.57
CA TYR A 89 13.00 5.84 -9.42
C TYR A 89 11.98 6.04 -8.30
N HIS A 90 11.71 7.28 -7.90
CA HIS A 90 10.72 7.60 -6.88
C HIS A 90 9.32 7.18 -7.30
N ALA A 91 8.95 7.37 -8.57
CA ALA A 91 7.66 6.89 -9.09
C ALA A 91 7.50 5.37 -8.94
N ILE A 92 8.55 4.59 -9.19
CA ILE A 92 8.54 3.12 -9.01
C ILE A 92 8.41 2.76 -7.53
N ILE A 93 9.12 3.46 -6.63
CA ILE A 93 9.01 3.23 -5.19
C ILE A 93 7.59 3.51 -4.71
N ILE A 94 7.01 4.65 -5.09
CA ILE A 94 5.62 5.00 -4.74
C ILE A 94 4.68 3.96 -5.32
N PHE A 95 4.83 3.59 -6.59
CA PHE A 95 4.00 2.57 -7.22
C PHE A 95 4.06 1.24 -6.46
N HIS A 96 5.26 0.79 -6.10
CA HIS A 96 5.46 -0.44 -5.34
C HIS A 96 4.83 -0.34 -3.94
N GLN A 97 5.02 0.77 -3.23
CA GLN A 97 4.39 1.03 -1.92
C GLN A 97 2.85 1.13 -2.02
N LEU A 98 2.32 1.73 -3.08
CA LEU A 98 0.90 1.78 -3.35
C LEU A 98 0.33 0.41 -3.74
N LEU A 99 1.10 -0.46 -4.39
CA LEU A 99 0.68 -1.86 -4.59
C LEU A 99 0.61 -2.60 -3.26
N PHE A 100 1.59 -2.38 -2.37
CA PHE A 100 1.60 -2.91 -1.00
C PHE A 100 0.36 -2.50 -0.19
N LEU A 101 -0.05 -1.24 -0.29
CA LEU A 101 -1.16 -0.68 0.48
C LEU A 101 -2.50 -0.89 -0.23
N GLY A 102 -2.52 -0.79 -1.57
CA GLY A 102 -3.69 -0.63 -2.42
C GLY A 102 -4.32 -1.93 -2.95
N VAL A 103 -3.68 -3.09 -2.79
CA VAL A 103 -4.37 -4.38 -2.98
C VAL A 103 -5.26 -4.74 -1.78
N ILE A 104 -5.10 -4.03 -0.64
CA ILE A 104 -5.78 -4.38 0.64
C ILE A 104 -6.75 -3.29 1.12
N THR A 105 -6.65 -2.04 0.65
CA THR A 105 -7.56 -0.94 1.03
C THR A 105 -8.92 -0.97 0.33
N ILE A 106 -9.41 -2.16 -0.02
CA ILE A 106 -10.84 -2.38 -0.18
C ILE A 106 -11.46 -1.96 1.14
N THR A 107 -12.30 -0.93 1.10
CA THR A 107 -12.80 -0.24 2.28
C THR A 107 -13.31 -1.24 3.33
N SER A 108 -12.61 -1.39 4.45
CA SER A 108 -12.86 -2.43 5.46
C SER A 108 -14.03 -2.12 6.40
N GLY A 109 -14.85 -1.12 6.09
CA GLY A 109 -16.01 -0.80 6.91
C GLY A 109 -17.25 -1.54 6.44
N SER A 110 -18.03 -2.04 7.41
CA SER A 110 -19.42 -2.52 7.24
C SER A 110 -20.38 -1.36 6.89
N TYR A 111 -20.03 -0.58 5.89
CA TYR A 111 -20.95 0.40 5.33
C TYR A 111 -21.85 -0.34 4.36
N ARG A 112 -23.16 -0.06 4.42
CA ARG A 112 -24.10 -0.53 3.41
C ARG A 112 -23.58 -0.15 2.04
N THR A 113 -23.31 -1.14 1.19
CA THR A 113 -22.80 -0.97 -0.17
C THR A 113 -23.80 -0.13 -0.96
N SER A 114 -23.59 1.19 -0.97
CA SER A 114 -24.42 2.11 -1.74
C SER A 114 -23.94 2.10 -3.20
N ARG A 115 -24.86 2.36 -4.12
CA ARG A 115 -24.53 2.53 -5.54
C ARG A 115 -23.43 3.59 -5.72
N LEU A 116 -23.55 4.71 -5.02
CA LEU A 116 -22.58 5.81 -5.06
C LEU A 116 -21.16 5.37 -4.66
N ARG A 117 -21.02 4.57 -3.60
CA ARG A 117 -19.71 4.08 -3.14
C ARG A 117 -19.07 3.13 -4.15
N SER A 118 -19.86 2.22 -4.69
CA SER A 118 -19.40 1.28 -5.73
C SER A 118 -18.97 2.02 -6.98
N THR A 119 -19.76 3.02 -7.41
CA THR A 119 -19.40 3.90 -8.53
C THR A 119 -18.11 4.67 -8.26
N TYR A 120 -17.94 5.27 -7.08
CA TYR A 120 -16.71 5.99 -6.73
C TYR A 120 -15.48 5.09 -6.76
N PHE A 121 -15.59 3.87 -6.23
CA PHE A 121 -14.51 2.89 -6.24
C PHE A 121 -14.13 2.50 -7.67
N ILE A 122 -15.12 2.22 -8.53
CA ILE A 122 -14.90 1.91 -9.95
C ILE A 122 -14.20 3.08 -10.65
N ILE A 123 -14.72 4.31 -10.51
CA ILE A 123 -14.11 5.52 -11.09
C ILE A 123 -12.66 5.68 -10.64
N THR A 124 -12.38 5.48 -9.35
CA THR A 124 -11.03 5.62 -8.79
C THR A 124 -10.07 4.58 -9.37
N MET A 125 -10.51 3.33 -9.52
CA MET A 125 -9.70 2.27 -10.13
C MET A 125 -9.42 2.54 -11.62
N TRP A 126 -10.42 3.01 -12.38
CA TRP A 126 -10.23 3.39 -13.78
C TRP A 126 -9.32 4.61 -13.93
N ALA A 127 -9.46 5.62 -13.06
CA ALA A 127 -8.56 6.77 -13.05
C ALA A 127 -7.11 6.35 -12.77
N ALA A 128 -6.89 5.44 -11.81
CA ALA A 128 -5.58 4.90 -11.52
C ALA A 128 -5.00 4.10 -12.70
N ALA A 129 -5.79 3.23 -13.33
CA ALA A 129 -5.37 2.46 -14.51
C ALA A 129 -5.04 3.38 -15.70
N ALA A 130 -5.86 4.40 -15.95
CA ALA A 130 -5.63 5.39 -17.00
C ALA A 130 -4.37 6.22 -16.75
N LEU A 131 -4.14 6.65 -15.51
CA LEU A 131 -2.92 7.39 -15.13
C LEU A 131 -1.66 6.55 -15.35
N MET A 132 -1.71 5.26 -14.98
CA MET A 132 -0.60 4.33 -15.19
C MET A 132 -0.39 3.98 -16.67
N ALA A 133 -1.46 3.83 -17.45
CA ALA A 133 -1.38 3.67 -18.90
C ALA A 133 -0.75 4.90 -19.55
N ALA A 134 -1.17 6.11 -19.16
CA ALA A 134 -0.56 7.35 -19.64
C ALA A 134 0.93 7.40 -19.30
N TRP A 135 1.31 7.07 -18.07
CA TRP A 135 2.72 6.98 -17.66
C TRP A 135 3.53 5.98 -18.49
N SER A 136 2.94 4.84 -18.87
CA SER A 136 3.64 3.84 -19.67
C SER A 136 3.98 4.32 -21.09
N ILE A 137 3.19 5.26 -21.61
CA ILE A 137 3.28 5.79 -22.98
C ILE A 137 4.18 7.04 -23.01
N ILE A 138 4.21 7.84 -21.94
CA ILE A 138 4.97 9.09 -21.90
C ILE A 138 6.48 8.78 -21.93
N PRO A 139 7.22 9.31 -22.93
CA PRO A 139 8.68 9.22 -22.95
C PRO A 139 9.26 9.88 -21.72
N SER A 140 10.23 9.24 -21.07
CA SER A 140 10.86 9.80 -19.87
C SER A 140 11.63 11.07 -20.24
N HIS A 141 11.39 12.18 -19.54
CA HIS A 141 11.94 13.49 -19.89
C HIS A 141 13.47 13.61 -19.71
N ASP A 142 14.09 12.70 -18.95
CA ASP A 142 15.55 12.56 -18.85
C ASP A 142 15.98 11.12 -19.22
N PRO A 143 16.24 10.84 -20.51
CA PRO A 143 16.58 9.49 -20.95
C PRO A 143 17.90 9.00 -20.35
N HIS A 144 18.82 9.90 -19.98
CA HIS A 144 20.18 9.49 -19.63
C HIS A 144 20.25 8.81 -18.25
N CYS A 145 19.49 9.28 -17.27
CA CYS A 145 19.46 8.63 -15.94
C CYS A 145 18.44 7.50 -15.86
N ASN A 146 17.31 7.64 -16.53
CA ASN A 146 16.19 6.72 -16.39
C ASN A 146 16.51 5.31 -16.88
N ASP A 147 17.39 5.18 -17.88
CA ASP A 147 17.85 3.87 -18.35
C ASP A 147 18.75 3.12 -17.36
N LEU A 148 19.29 3.81 -16.36
CA LEU A 148 20.10 3.23 -15.28
C LEU A 148 19.25 2.78 -14.09
N VAL A 149 17.99 3.21 -14.01
CA VAL A 149 17.08 2.80 -12.94
C VAL A 149 16.76 1.32 -13.07
N LYS A 150 17.09 0.57 -12.03
CA LYS A 150 16.86 -0.88 -11.93
C LYS A 150 15.63 -1.14 -11.07
N TYR A 151 14.74 -1.98 -11.56
CA TYR A 151 13.66 -2.58 -10.80
C TYR A 151 13.98 -4.05 -10.54
N VAL A 152 13.75 -4.52 -9.32
CA VAL A 152 14.06 -5.90 -8.95
C VAL A 152 12.80 -6.75 -9.06
N VAL A 153 12.82 -7.70 -10.00
CA VAL A 153 11.72 -8.65 -10.22
C VAL A 153 12.27 -10.05 -10.01
N PHE A 154 11.68 -10.82 -9.10
CA PHE A 154 12.18 -12.15 -8.73
C PHE A 154 13.69 -12.19 -8.49
N PHE A 155 14.20 -11.25 -7.69
CA PHE A 155 15.63 -11.08 -7.38
C PHE A 155 16.54 -10.72 -8.55
N ALA A 156 16.04 -10.63 -9.79
CA ALA A 156 16.79 -10.23 -10.97
C ALA A 156 16.75 -8.70 -11.17
N ASN A 157 17.85 -8.13 -11.66
CA ASN A 157 17.91 -6.72 -12.05
C ASN A 157 17.27 -6.54 -13.42
N VAL A 158 16.19 -5.77 -13.49
CA VAL A 158 15.51 -5.42 -14.73
C VAL A 158 15.59 -3.90 -14.90
N ARG A 159 15.93 -3.40 -16.09
CA ARG A 159 15.87 -1.96 -16.36
C ARG A 159 14.41 -1.51 -16.29
N ALA A 160 14.11 -0.46 -15.55
CA ALA A 160 12.74 0.03 -15.38
C ALA A 160 12.11 0.52 -16.70
N THR A 161 12.94 0.88 -17.67
CA THR A 161 12.52 1.34 -19.00
C THR A 161 12.18 0.22 -19.97
N VAL A 162 12.37 -1.07 -19.61
CA VAL A 162 12.06 -2.16 -20.53
C VAL A 162 10.55 -2.23 -20.86
N PRO A 163 10.16 -2.32 -22.15
CA PRO A 163 8.76 -2.28 -22.56
C PRO A 163 7.91 -3.40 -21.95
N TRP A 164 8.46 -4.61 -21.80
CA TRP A 164 7.70 -5.75 -21.28
C TRP A 164 7.28 -5.54 -19.81
N LEU A 165 8.12 -4.90 -19.00
CA LEU A 165 7.82 -4.64 -17.59
C LEU A 165 6.69 -3.63 -17.47
N ARG A 166 6.74 -2.56 -18.28
CA ARG A 166 5.67 -1.56 -18.39
C ARG A 166 4.37 -2.21 -18.87
N GLY A 167 4.46 -3.03 -19.91
CA GLY A 167 3.32 -3.80 -20.43
C GLY A 167 2.70 -4.70 -19.37
N LEU A 168 3.52 -5.40 -18.57
CA LEU A 168 3.06 -6.25 -17.48
C LEU A 168 2.36 -5.43 -16.38
N ALA A 169 2.92 -4.30 -15.97
CA ALA A 169 2.31 -3.43 -14.96
C ALA A 169 0.95 -2.87 -15.43
N VAL A 170 0.89 -2.34 -16.66
CA VAL A 170 -0.36 -1.83 -17.26
C VAL A 170 -1.39 -2.93 -17.42
N THR A 171 -0.98 -4.11 -17.91
CA THR A 171 -1.88 -5.27 -18.09
C THR A 171 -2.43 -5.73 -16.76
N GLY A 172 -1.58 -5.85 -15.73
CA GLY A 172 -2.00 -6.26 -14.39
C GLY A 172 -3.04 -5.29 -13.79
N LEU A 173 -2.82 -3.98 -13.91
CA LEU A 173 -3.78 -2.97 -13.46
C LEU A 173 -5.08 -2.98 -14.27
N ALA A 174 -5.00 -3.13 -15.59
CA ALA A 174 -6.17 -3.22 -16.46
C ALA A 174 -7.03 -4.44 -16.11
N LEU A 175 -6.40 -5.61 -15.92
CA LEU A 175 -7.08 -6.83 -15.48
C LEU A 175 -7.71 -6.66 -14.09
N GLY A 176 -7.00 -6.00 -13.15
CA GLY A 176 -7.53 -5.66 -11.84
C GLY A 176 -8.77 -4.76 -11.92
N ALA A 177 -8.71 -3.69 -12.73
CA ALA A 177 -9.83 -2.77 -12.95
C ALA A 177 -11.03 -3.49 -13.60
N ILE A 178 -10.80 -4.37 -14.57
CA ILE A 178 -11.83 -5.21 -15.17
C ILE A 178 -12.44 -6.14 -14.12
N GLY A 179 -11.63 -6.80 -13.29
CA GLY A 179 -12.12 -7.67 -12.21
C GLY A 179 -13.02 -6.92 -11.22
N VAL A 180 -12.63 -5.71 -10.83
CA VAL A 180 -13.44 -4.81 -9.99
C VAL A 180 -14.74 -4.42 -10.69
N LEU A 181 -14.69 -4.04 -11.96
CA LEU A 181 -15.87 -3.68 -12.75
C LEU A 181 -16.86 -4.83 -12.82
N LEU A 182 -16.39 -6.03 -13.17
CA LEU A 182 -17.22 -7.24 -13.26
C LEU A 182 -17.84 -7.58 -11.91
N SER A 183 -17.07 -7.46 -10.82
CA SER A 183 -17.57 -7.65 -9.46
C SER A 183 -18.67 -6.63 -9.12
N GLY A 184 -18.47 -5.36 -9.46
CA GLY A 184 -19.47 -4.30 -9.26
C GLY A 184 -20.74 -4.53 -10.07
N VAL A 185 -20.63 -4.92 -11.34
CA VAL A 185 -21.78 -5.25 -12.19
C VAL A 185 -22.54 -6.45 -11.64
N ALA A 186 -21.84 -7.51 -11.22
CA ALA A 186 -22.46 -8.68 -10.61
C ALA A 186 -23.26 -8.30 -9.35
N ILE A 187 -22.69 -7.48 -8.47
CA ILE A 187 -23.37 -6.98 -7.26
C ILE A 187 -24.63 -6.16 -7.63
N LEU A 188 -24.56 -5.33 -8.67
CA LEU A 188 -25.67 -4.46 -9.07
C LEU A 188 -26.79 -5.19 -9.83
N THR A 189 -26.46 -6.22 -10.59
CA THR A 189 -27.40 -6.87 -11.54
C THR A 189 -27.97 -8.18 -11.04
N LEU A 190 -27.18 -8.98 -10.31
CA LEU A 190 -27.55 -10.35 -10.00
C LEU A 190 -28.15 -10.52 -8.60
N ASP A 191 -28.24 -9.45 -7.80
CA ASP A 191 -28.64 -9.50 -6.38
C ASP A 191 -28.00 -10.71 -5.66
N VAL A 192 -26.73 -10.99 -5.99
CA VAL A 192 -25.99 -12.14 -5.47
C VAL A 192 -25.70 -11.86 -4.01
N GLY A 193 -26.67 -12.21 -3.18
CA GLY A 193 -26.51 -12.33 -1.75
C GLY A 193 -25.42 -13.36 -1.47
N SER A 194 -24.32 -12.88 -0.88
CA SER A 194 -23.43 -13.58 0.06
C SER A 194 -22.72 -14.87 -0.38
N ALA A 195 -23.04 -15.48 -1.52
CA ALA A 195 -22.59 -16.82 -1.89
C ALA A 195 -21.28 -16.84 -2.70
N VAL A 196 -20.49 -15.75 -2.67
CA VAL A 196 -19.11 -15.79 -3.15
C VAL A 196 -18.27 -16.44 -2.07
N SER A 197 -17.66 -17.59 -2.39
CA SER A 197 -16.69 -18.28 -1.55
C SER A 197 -15.73 -17.28 -0.93
N ASP A 198 -15.72 -17.17 0.40
CA ASP A 198 -14.99 -16.16 1.18
C ASP A 198 -13.55 -15.96 0.64
N PRO A 199 -13.32 -14.96 -0.24
CA PRO A 199 -12.04 -14.78 -0.92
C PRO A 199 -10.95 -14.40 0.09
N SER A 200 -11.35 -14.05 1.32
CA SER A 200 -10.43 -13.75 2.41
C SER A 200 -9.52 -14.91 2.78
N LYS A 201 -9.93 -16.19 2.61
CA LYS A 201 -9.09 -17.34 2.98
C LYS A 201 -7.89 -17.53 2.03
N ILE A 202 -8.11 -17.43 0.72
CA ILE A 202 -7.05 -17.55 -0.30
C ILE A 202 -6.12 -16.33 -0.22
N VAL A 203 -6.68 -15.13 -0.05
CA VAL A 203 -5.92 -13.89 0.12
C VAL A 203 -5.09 -13.91 1.43
N ARG A 204 -5.60 -14.53 2.50
CA ARG A 204 -4.92 -14.59 3.80
C ARG A 204 -3.68 -15.49 3.80
N SER A 205 -3.77 -16.69 3.23
CA SER A 205 -2.61 -17.62 3.19
C SER A 205 -1.48 -17.12 2.29
N SER A 206 -1.82 -16.47 1.18
CA SER A 206 -0.83 -15.85 0.29
C SER A 206 -0.32 -14.50 0.82
N GLY A 207 -1.08 -13.82 1.68
CA GLY A 207 -0.78 -12.48 2.18
C GLY A 207 0.59 -12.33 2.83
N ILE A 208 1.01 -13.27 3.68
CA ILE A 208 2.32 -13.19 4.36
C ILE A 208 3.48 -13.36 3.36
N LEU A 209 3.39 -14.34 2.45
CA LEU A 209 4.43 -14.56 1.44
C LEU A 209 4.52 -13.39 0.46
N VAL A 210 3.38 -12.85 0.05
CA VAL A 210 3.29 -11.65 -0.78
C VAL A 210 3.90 -10.46 -0.05
N TRP A 211 3.59 -10.28 1.24
CA TRP A 211 4.19 -9.23 2.06
C TRP A 211 5.72 -9.34 2.12
N ILE A 212 6.27 -10.51 2.49
CA ILE A 212 7.73 -10.75 2.53
C ILE A 212 8.35 -10.47 1.17
N TYR A 213 7.79 -11.02 0.10
CA TYR A 213 8.28 -10.84 -1.26
C TYR A 213 8.39 -9.36 -1.60
N ASN A 214 7.33 -8.58 -1.39
CA ASN A 214 7.34 -7.17 -1.73
C ASN A 214 8.35 -6.38 -0.86
N VAL A 215 8.52 -6.70 0.43
CA VAL A 215 9.50 -5.99 1.31
C VAL A 215 10.90 -6.20 0.77
N VAL A 216 11.22 -7.45 0.45
CA VAL A 216 12.53 -7.83 -0.07
C VAL A 216 12.77 -7.20 -1.45
N MET A 217 11.79 -7.24 -2.36
CA MET A 217 11.94 -6.63 -3.69
C MET A 217 12.11 -5.11 -3.61
N LEU A 218 11.39 -4.42 -2.71
CA LEU A 218 11.52 -2.98 -2.50
C LEU A 218 12.91 -2.61 -1.98
N GLU A 219 13.38 -3.27 -0.92
CA GLU A 219 14.71 -3.00 -0.34
C GLU A 219 15.85 -3.33 -1.31
N LEU A 220 15.71 -4.40 -2.08
CA LEU A 220 16.68 -4.72 -3.14
C LEU A 220 16.67 -3.66 -4.24
N THR A 221 15.49 -3.16 -4.64
CA THR A 221 15.36 -2.08 -5.62
C THR A 221 16.09 -0.83 -5.15
N ILE A 222 15.89 -0.41 -3.89
CA ILE A 222 16.59 0.74 -3.31
C ILE A 222 18.12 0.52 -3.31
N LYS A 223 18.58 -0.65 -2.83
CA LYS A 223 20.02 -0.97 -2.70
C LYS A 223 20.76 -1.11 -4.03
N ARG A 224 20.07 -1.46 -5.12
CA ARG A 224 20.68 -1.72 -6.44
C ARG A 224 20.76 -0.48 -7.34
N ASN A 225 20.10 0.61 -6.93
CA ASN A 225 20.17 1.90 -7.60
C ASN A 225 21.22 2.81 -6.95
N ASN A 226 21.86 3.67 -7.75
CA ASN A 226 22.84 4.64 -7.27
C ASN A 226 22.15 5.88 -6.72
N VAL A 227 21.58 5.77 -5.53
CA VAL A 227 20.87 6.87 -4.86
C VAL A 227 21.84 7.67 -4.00
N ALA A 228 21.70 9.00 -4.01
CA ALA A 228 22.46 9.89 -3.17
C ALA A 228 22.27 9.56 -1.68
N PRO A 229 23.26 9.88 -0.82
CA PRO A 229 23.07 9.79 0.61
C PRO A 229 21.88 10.64 1.06
N GLY A 230 20.96 10.06 1.83
CA GLY A 230 19.79 10.78 2.35
C GLY A 230 18.58 9.89 2.67
N GLU A 231 18.51 8.71 2.07
CA GLU A 231 17.39 7.76 2.28
C GLU A 231 17.24 7.22 3.71
N ASN A 232 18.30 7.34 4.51
CA ASN A 232 18.32 6.94 5.91
C ASN A 232 18.09 8.12 6.87
N ILE A 233 17.87 9.33 6.35
CA ILE A 233 17.59 10.51 7.16
C ILE A 233 16.11 10.54 7.52
N TRP A 234 15.83 10.81 8.79
CA TRP A 234 14.50 11.02 9.29
C TRP A 234 14.00 12.43 8.94
N SER A 235 12.90 12.51 8.20
CA SER A 235 12.18 13.76 7.94
C SER A 235 10.90 13.82 8.77
N PHE A 236 10.35 15.03 8.95
CA PHE A 236 9.08 15.21 9.65
C PHE A 236 7.93 14.45 8.97
N GLY A 237 7.92 14.39 7.63
CA GLY A 237 6.91 13.66 6.86
C GLY A 237 6.86 12.15 7.15
N GLN A 238 7.96 11.59 7.67
CA GLN A 238 8.05 10.18 8.04
C GLN A 238 7.49 9.86 9.44
N ILE A 239 7.18 10.87 10.25
CA ILE A 239 6.69 10.65 11.63
C ILE A 239 5.25 10.13 11.62
N VAL A 240 4.40 10.65 10.73
CA VAL A 240 2.98 10.25 10.63
C VAL A 240 2.80 8.74 10.42
N PRO A 241 3.44 8.08 9.43
CA PRO A 241 3.27 6.65 9.24
C PRO A 241 3.77 5.84 10.44
N MET A 242 4.81 6.31 11.15
CA MET A 242 5.29 5.68 12.37
C MET A 242 4.30 5.80 13.53
N VAL A 243 3.69 6.97 13.72
CA VAL A 243 2.67 7.17 14.76
C VAL A 243 1.48 6.24 14.52
N ILE A 244 1.03 6.10 13.28
CA ILE A 244 -0.05 5.17 12.92
C ILE A 244 0.36 3.72 13.23
N ALA A 245 1.58 3.32 12.87
CA ALA A 245 2.09 1.99 13.14
C ALA A 245 2.19 1.68 14.64
N VAL A 246 2.72 2.64 15.43
CA VAL A 246 2.83 2.52 16.88
C VAL A 246 1.45 2.47 17.54
N SER A 247 0.51 3.31 17.10
CA SER A 247 -0.88 3.30 17.61
C SER A 247 -1.51 1.92 17.44
N GLY A 248 -1.40 1.32 16.25
CA GLY A 248 -1.92 -0.02 16.00
C GLY A 248 -1.22 -1.10 16.84
N ALA A 249 0.10 -1.00 17.06
CA ALA A 249 0.82 -1.92 17.91
C ALA A 249 0.39 -1.83 19.39
N VAL A 250 0.15 -0.62 19.89
CA VAL A 250 -0.35 -0.39 21.25
C VAL A 250 -1.75 -0.98 21.43
N GLU A 251 -2.64 -0.81 20.45
CA GLU A 251 -3.99 -1.39 20.50
C GLU A 251 -3.94 -2.93 20.53
N ILE A 252 -3.03 -3.56 19.77
CA ILE A 252 -2.80 -5.02 19.83
C ILE A 252 -2.37 -5.45 21.23
N LEU A 253 -1.42 -4.74 21.82
CA LEU A 253 -0.91 -5.07 23.15
C LEU A 253 -2.00 -4.94 24.21
N MET A 254 -2.80 -3.87 24.15
CA MET A 254 -3.91 -3.67 25.09
C MET A 254 -4.97 -4.76 24.95
N GLN A 255 -5.35 -5.14 23.73
CA GLN A 255 -6.29 -6.24 23.52
C GLN A 255 -5.76 -7.57 24.06
N TYR A 256 -4.46 -7.84 23.90
CA TYR A 256 -3.84 -9.05 24.45
C TYR A 256 -3.86 -9.08 25.98
N ILE A 257 -3.65 -7.92 26.62
CA ILE A 257 -3.73 -7.79 28.09
C ILE A 257 -5.17 -8.06 28.55
N GLU A 258 -6.17 -7.43 27.92
CA GLU A 258 -7.59 -7.62 28.23
C GLU A 258 -8.01 -9.10 28.08
N ASP A 259 -7.67 -9.74 26.96
CA ASP A 259 -7.94 -11.17 26.72
C ASP A 259 -7.29 -12.07 27.80
N SER A 260 -6.14 -11.68 28.36
CA SER A 260 -5.45 -12.45 29.40
C SER A 260 -6.05 -12.31 30.79
N GLU A 261 -6.75 -11.20 31.07
CA GLU A 261 -7.45 -10.98 32.34
C GLU A 261 -8.77 -11.78 32.39
N ASP A 262 -9.47 -11.90 31.27
CA ASP A 262 -10.72 -12.66 31.17
C ASP A 262 -10.53 -14.17 31.41
N ASP A 263 -9.43 -14.76 30.90
CA ASP A 263 -9.12 -16.19 31.10
C ASP A 263 -8.82 -16.56 32.57
N GLY A 264 -8.44 -15.57 33.39
CA GLY A 264 -8.14 -15.76 34.81
C GLY A 264 -9.36 -15.77 35.73
N THR A 265 -10.53 -15.34 35.23
CA THR A 265 -11.75 -15.28 36.03
C THR A 265 -12.50 -16.61 35.89
N PRO A 266 -12.60 -17.46 36.94
CA PRO A 266 -13.33 -18.71 36.85
C PRO A 266 -14.77 -18.41 36.39
N PRO A 267 -15.33 -19.18 35.45
CA PRO A 267 -16.66 -18.92 34.92
C PRO A 267 -17.60 -18.79 36.10
N ALA A 268 -18.19 -17.61 36.26
CA ALA A 268 -19.13 -17.36 37.34
C ALA A 268 -20.13 -18.50 37.30
N HIS A 269 -20.11 -19.34 38.33
CA HIS A 269 -20.97 -20.50 38.46
C HIS A 269 -22.38 -19.93 38.37
N SER A 270 -23.01 -20.03 37.19
CA SER A 270 -24.37 -19.58 36.99
C SER A 270 -25.20 -20.54 37.82
N THR A 271 -25.40 -20.19 39.09
CA THR A 271 -26.26 -20.90 40.02
C THR A 271 -27.63 -20.83 39.38
N ASN A 272 -28.02 -21.92 38.72
CA ASN A 272 -29.37 -22.17 38.23
C ASN A 272 -30.31 -21.98 39.41
N ARG A 273 -30.82 -20.76 39.57
CA ARG A 273 -31.94 -20.45 40.45
C ARG A 273 -33.23 -20.56 39.62
N GLU A 274 -33.41 -21.72 39.01
CA GLU A 274 -34.74 -22.24 38.68
C GLU A 274 -35.21 -23.04 39.88
N GLN A 275 -35.63 -22.35 40.94
CA GLN A 275 -36.49 -22.94 41.94
C GLN A 275 -37.49 -21.88 42.41
N HIS A 276 -38.78 -22.22 42.22
CA HIS A 276 -40.01 -21.56 42.70
C HIS A 276 -40.46 -20.32 41.93
N ASN A 277 -41.70 -20.19 41.42
CA ASN A 277 -42.94 -20.98 41.51
C ASN A 277 -43.79 -20.67 40.29
#